data_AF-A0A957IKW3-F1
#
_entry.id   AF-A0A957IKW3-F1
#
_cell.length_a   1.000
_cell.length_b   1.000
_cell.length_c   1.000
_cell.angle_alpha   90.00
_cell.angle_beta   90.00
_cell.angle_gamma   90.00
#
_symmetry.space_group_name_H-M   'P 1'
#
loop_
_entity.id
_entity.type
_entity.pdbx_description
1 polymer ?
#
loop_
_entity_poly.entity_id
_entity_poly.type
_entity_poly.pdbx_seq_one_letter_code
_entity_poly.pdbx_strand_id
1 'polypeptide(L)'
;MSDLEAHFIGEAITVAYDQPPLYSKRPDCPARFTWGDETFVIVAMLAMWQDYGRRGRMAQNMQPEHLARAAERGSWGVGRFFFRVEVENGRIFEL
;
A
#
# COMPACT_ATOMS: atom_id res chain seq x y z
N MET A 1 7.42 -8.73 21.23
CA MET A 1 6.21 -8.52 20.41
C MET A 1 6.12 -9.74 19.53
N SER A 2 5.18 -10.65 19.80
CA SER A 2 5.08 -11.89 19.02
C SER A 2 4.72 -11.55 17.58
N ASP A 3 5.60 -11.91 16.65
CA ASP A 3 5.26 -12.03 15.24
C ASP A 3 4.13 -13.05 15.15
N LEU A 4 2.90 -12.58 14.88
CA LEU A 4 1.90 -13.45 14.28
C LEU A 4 2.52 -13.98 12.99
N GLU A 5 2.49 -15.30 12.75
CA GLU A 5 2.94 -15.90 11.49
C GLU A 5 2.11 -15.33 10.33
N ALA A 6 2.58 -14.21 9.77
CA ALA A 6 2.01 -13.61 8.59
C ALA A 6 2.50 -14.39 7.37
N HIS A 7 1.57 -15.02 6.65
CA HIS A 7 1.88 -15.70 5.40
C HIS A 7 1.69 -14.75 4.22
N PHE A 8 2.76 -14.47 3.48
CA PHE A 8 2.68 -13.65 2.28
C PHE A 8 2.18 -14.48 1.09
N ILE A 9 1.02 -14.09 0.55
CA ILE A 9 0.30 -14.82 -0.51
C ILE A 9 0.71 -14.32 -1.91
N GLY A 10 1.02 -13.02 -2.05
CA GLY A 10 1.48 -12.43 -3.30
C GLY A 10 0.42 -12.32 -4.40
N GLU A 11 -0.86 -12.50 -4.07
CA GLU A 11 -1.97 -12.38 -5.00
C GLU A 11 -2.47 -10.94 -5.15
N ALA A 12 -3.04 -10.64 -6.32
CA ALA A 12 -3.62 -9.34 -6.58
C ALA A 12 -4.98 -9.19 -5.89
N ILE A 13 -5.25 -7.98 -5.41
CA ILE A 13 -6.53 -7.58 -4.82
C ILE A 13 -7.08 -6.36 -5.58
N THR A 14 -8.40 -6.20 -5.56
CA THR A 14 -9.06 -4.98 -6.06
C THR A 14 -9.48 -4.13 -4.87
N VAL A 15 -9.12 -2.85 -4.84
CA VAL A 15 -9.47 -1.94 -3.73
C VAL A 15 -10.58 -0.97 -4.14
N ALA A 16 -11.42 -0.57 -3.18
CA ALA A 16 -12.42 0.48 -3.38
C ALA A 16 -12.42 1.49 -2.21
N TYR A 17 -12.84 2.71 -2.53
CA TYR A 17 -12.88 3.86 -1.62
C TYR A 17 -14.32 4.37 -1.52
N ASP A 18 -14.77 4.76 -0.33
CA ASP A 18 -16.12 5.34 -0.14
C ASP A 18 -16.22 6.76 -0.70
N GLN A 19 -15.10 7.49 -0.71
CA GLN A 19 -14.96 8.76 -1.38
C GLN A 19 -13.87 8.64 -2.43
N PRO A 20 -14.04 9.22 -3.64
CA PRO A 20 -12.96 9.26 -4.60
C PRO A 20 -11.76 9.94 -3.94
N PRO A 21 -10.56 9.32 -3.96
CA PRO A 21 -9.39 9.96 -3.37
C PRO A 21 -9.19 11.31 -4.06
N LEU A 22 -9.12 12.38 -3.26
CA LEU A 22 -8.60 13.66 -3.73
C LEU A 22 -7.27 13.37 -4.42
N TYR A 23 -7.01 13.97 -5.60
CA TYR A 23 -5.79 13.76 -6.37
C TYR A 23 -4.53 14.00 -5.50
N SER A 24 -4.11 12.95 -4.80
CA SER A 24 -3.07 12.96 -3.79
C SER A 24 -1.97 12.03 -4.25
N LYS A 25 -0.72 12.47 -4.06
CA LYS A 25 0.45 11.63 -4.33
C LYS A 25 0.59 10.48 -3.32
N ARG A 26 -0.17 10.52 -2.23
CA ARG A 26 -0.30 9.44 -1.24
C ARG A 26 -1.72 8.92 -1.30
N PRO A 27 -1.95 7.66 -1.70
CA PRO A 27 -3.27 7.07 -1.58
C PRO A 27 -3.66 6.98 -0.11
N ASP A 28 -4.93 7.26 0.17
CA ASP A 28 -5.52 6.97 1.47
C ASP A 28 -5.64 5.44 1.67
N CYS A 29 -5.90 5.01 2.90
CA CYS A 29 -6.27 3.62 3.14
C CYS A 29 -7.57 3.31 2.39
N PRO A 30 -7.67 2.19 1.66
CA PRO A 30 -8.92 1.79 1.04
C PRO A 30 -10.00 1.53 2.09
N ALA A 31 -11.26 1.67 1.70
CA ALA A 31 -12.42 1.36 2.54
C ALA A 31 -12.72 -0.15 2.52
N ARG A 32 -12.38 -0.83 1.42
CA ARG A 32 -12.56 -2.27 1.23
C ARG A 32 -11.62 -2.81 0.16
N PHE A 33 -11.37 -4.10 0.22
CA PHE A 33 -10.70 -4.83 -0.86
C PHE A 33 -11.40 -6.15 -1.16
N THR A 34 -11.31 -6.59 -2.41
CA THR A 34 -11.79 -7.88 -2.90
C THR A 34 -10.59 -8.75 -3.24
N TRP A 35 -10.54 -9.94 -2.65
CA TRP A 35 -9.53 -10.96 -2.92
C TRP A 35 -10.24 -12.26 -3.31
N GLY A 36 -9.97 -12.75 -4.52
CA GLY A 36 -10.80 -13.79 -5.13
C GLY A 36 -12.25 -13.30 -5.29
N ASP A 37 -13.20 -14.09 -4.79
CA ASP A 37 -14.64 -13.77 -4.79
C ASP A 37 -15.13 -13.17 -3.46
N GLU A 38 -14.22 -12.92 -2.50
CA GLU A 38 -14.57 -12.41 -1.17
C GLU A 38 -14.21 -10.92 -1.04
N THR A 39 -15.13 -10.13 -0.48
CA THR A 39 -14.91 -8.71 -0.20
C THR A 39 -14.79 -8.47 1.30
N PHE A 40 -13.74 -7.77 1.68
CA PHE A 40 -13.41 -7.42 3.06
C PHE A 40 -13.55 -5.92 3.27
N VAL A 41 -14.43 -5.53 4.18
CA VAL A 41 -14.62 -4.14 4.61
C VAL A 41 -13.62 -3.81 5.71
N ILE A 42 -12.85 -2.73 5.52
CA ILE A 42 -11.83 -2.28 6.47
C ILE A 42 -12.50 -1.41 7.53
N VAL A 43 -12.32 -1.78 8.80
CA VAL A 43 -12.88 -1.05 9.95
C VAL A 43 -11.84 -0.22 10.69
N ALA A 44 -10.56 -0.59 10.60
CA ALA A 44 -9.46 0.19 11.16
C ALA A 44 -8.17 0.04 10.36
N MET A 45 -7.44 1.14 10.19
CA MET A 45 -6.05 1.13 9.73
C MET A 45 -5.13 1.13 10.96
N LEU A 46 -4.45 0.01 11.19
CA LEU A 46 -3.57 -0.20 12.33
C LEU A 46 -2.17 0.39 12.09
N ALA A 47 -1.68 0.31 10.85
CA ALA A 47 -0.41 0.92 10.45
C ALA A 47 -0.38 1.23 8.95
N MET A 48 0.46 2.19 8.57
CA MET A 48 0.76 2.52 7.18
C MET A 48 2.27 2.74 7.05
N TRP A 49 2.88 2.16 6.03
CA TRP A 49 4.25 2.46 5.65
C TRP A 49 4.41 2.51 4.14
N GLN A 50 5.57 2.99 3.70
CA GLN A 50 5.85 3.24 2.29
C GLN A 50 7.28 2.83 1.96
N ASP A 51 7.46 2.29 0.77
CA ASP A 51 8.77 1.99 0.19
C ASP A 51 8.90 2.76 -1.12
N TYR A 52 9.67 3.84 -1.11
CA TYR A 52 9.98 4.65 -2.29
C TYR A 52 11.13 4.06 -3.14
N GLY A 53 11.58 2.86 -2.81
CA GLY A 53 12.59 2.12 -3.55
C GLY A 53 12.21 1.96 -5.02
N ARG A 54 13.07 2.48 -5.89
CA ARG A 54 12.92 2.37 -7.34
C ARG A 54 13.37 0.96 -7.77
N ARG A 55 12.55 0.27 -8.58
CA ARG A 55 12.85 -1.09 -9.06
C ARG A 55 12.60 -1.20 -10.57
N GLY A 56 13.18 -2.23 -11.19
CA GLY A 56 13.01 -2.51 -12.62
C GLY A 56 13.44 -1.36 -13.53
N ARG A 57 12.66 -1.07 -14.57
CA ARG A 57 12.94 0.00 -15.55
C ARG A 57 13.11 1.39 -14.93
N MET A 58 12.55 1.62 -13.74
CA MET A 58 12.63 2.90 -13.04
C MET A 58 13.89 3.05 -12.17
N ALA A 59 14.66 1.97 -11.96
CA ALA A 59 15.89 2.00 -11.16
C ALA A 59 16.97 2.92 -11.77
N GLN A 60 17.01 3.03 -13.10
CA GLN A 60 17.98 3.85 -13.83
C GLN A 60 17.39 5.16 -14.36
N ASN A 61 16.08 5.38 -14.16
CA ASN A 61 15.36 6.51 -14.74
C ASN A 61 15.33 7.71 -13.77
N MET A 62 16.51 8.27 -13.44
CA MET A 62 16.67 9.54 -12.72
C MET A 62 18.15 9.96 -12.67
N GLN A 63 18.45 11.27 -12.74
CA GLN A 63 19.79 11.78 -12.46
C GLN A 63 20.12 11.70 -10.96
N PRO A 64 21.41 11.49 -10.59
CA PRO A 64 21.82 11.30 -9.20
C PRO A 64 21.39 12.41 -8.25
N GLU A 65 21.40 13.68 -8.66
CA GLU A 65 21.02 14.80 -7.79
C GLU A 65 19.55 14.78 -7.37
N HIS A 66 18.69 14.09 -8.14
CA HIS A 66 17.25 14.00 -7.87
C HIS A 66 16.86 12.75 -7.05
N LEU A 67 17.79 11.79 -6.89
CA LEU A 67 17.52 10.52 -6.20
C LEU A 67 17.24 10.70 -4.71
N ALA A 68 18.03 11.53 -4.02
CA ALA A 68 17.86 11.75 -2.58
C ALA A 68 16.46 12.33 -2.26
N ARG A 69 16.01 13.30 -3.05
CA ARG A 69 14.69 13.93 -2.89
C ARG A 69 13.54 12.97 -3.23
N ALA A 70 13.72 12.12 -4.24
CA ALA A 70 12.74 11.11 -4.63
C ALA A 70 12.65 9.97 -3.61
N ALA A 71 13.76 9.58 -2.99
CA ALA A 71 13.79 8.58 -1.92
C ALA A 71 13.10 9.07 -0.64
N GLU A 72 13.09 10.38 -0.37
CA GLU A 72 12.36 10.95 0.78
C GLU A 72 10.86 11.21 0.50
N ARG A 73 10.51 11.65 -0.71
CA ARG A 73 9.17 12.22 -1.01
C ARG A 73 8.33 11.36 -1.96
N GLY A 74 8.91 10.29 -2.50
CA GLY A 74 8.32 9.51 -3.58
C GLY A 74 8.38 10.23 -4.93
N SER A 75 8.08 9.50 -5.99
CA SER A 75 7.89 10.04 -7.34
C SER A 75 6.56 9.55 -7.89
N TRP A 76 5.98 10.30 -8.82
CA TRP A 76 4.70 9.92 -9.41
C TRP A 76 4.83 8.57 -10.13
N GLY A 77 3.98 7.60 -9.80
CA GLY A 77 4.05 6.24 -10.33
C GLY A 77 5.22 5.39 -9.80
N VAL A 78 5.90 5.82 -8.72
CA VAL A 78 7.02 5.09 -8.11
C VAL A 78 6.85 4.97 -6.61
N GLY A 79 7.01 3.75 -6.12
CA GLY A 79 6.90 3.40 -4.70
C GLY A 79 5.75 2.44 -4.45
N ARG A 80 5.82 1.75 -3.31
CA ARG A 80 4.76 0.87 -2.80
C ARG A 80 4.24 1.45 -1.50
N PHE A 81 2.93 1.44 -1.35
CA PHE A 81 2.25 1.80 -0.12
C PHE A 81 1.72 0.53 0.49
N PHE A 82 1.93 0.38 1.79
CA PHE A 82 1.54 -0.78 2.54
C PHE A 82 0.64 -0.37 3.69
N PHE A 83 -0.36 -1.21 3.94
CA PHE A 83 -1.36 -0.95 4.97
C PHE A 83 -1.57 -2.19 5.82
N ARG A 84 -1.46 -2.04 7.14
CA ARG A 84 -1.96 -3.04 8.07
C ARG A 84 -3.36 -2.65 8.49
N VAL A 85 -4.34 -3.49 8.18
CA VAL A 85 -5.76 -3.18 8.35
C VAL A 85 -6.48 -4.28 9.13
N GLU A 86 -7.47 -3.89 9.92
CA GLU A 86 -8.46 -4.78 10.52
C GLU A 86 -9.75 -4.70 9.72
N VAL A 87 -10.37 -5.85 9.46
CA VAL A 87 -11.62 -5.97 8.71
C VAL A 87 -12.79 -6.33 9.63
N GLU A 88 -14.04 -6.21 9.17
CA GLU A 88 -15.26 -6.39 9.99
C GLU A 88 -15.31 -7.70 10.79
N ASN A 89 -14.72 -8.79 10.29
CA ASN A 89 -14.68 -10.08 11.00
C ASN A 89 -13.51 -10.21 11.99
N GLY A 90 -12.79 -9.11 12.29
CA GLY A 90 -11.67 -9.05 13.22
C GLY A 90 -10.34 -9.59 12.67
N ARG A 91 -10.29 -10.02 11.40
CA ARG A 91 -9.03 -10.46 10.77
C ARG A 91 -8.14 -9.26 10.46
N ILE A 92 -6.83 -9.47 10.53
CA ILE A 92 -5.81 -8.47 10.22
C ILE A 92 -5.08 -8.87 8.93
N PHE A 93 -4.92 -7.92 8.02
CA PHE A 93 -4.19 -8.09 6.76
C PHE A 93 -3.10 -7.04 6.60
N GLU A 94 -2.04 -7.40 5.89
CA GLU A 94 -1.08 -6.46 5.33
C GLU A 94 -1.28 -6.42 3.81
N LEU A 95 -1.68 -5.25 3.31
CA LEU A 95 -1.96 -4.95 1.90
C LEU A 95 -0.75 -4.24 1.27
#